data_AF-A0A962YBP9-F1
#
_entry.id   AF-A0A962YBP9-F1
#
_cell.length_a   1.000
_cell.length_b   1.000
_cell.length_c   1.000
_cell.angle_alpha   90.00
_cell.angle_beta   90.00
_cell.angle_gamma   90.00
#
_symmetry.space_group_name_H-M   'P 1'
#
loop_
_entity.id
_entity.type
_entity.pdbx_description
1 polymer ?
#
loop_
_entity_poly.entity_id
_entity_poly.type
_entity_poly.pdbx_seq_one_letter_code
_entity_poly.pdbx_strand_id
1 'polypeptide(L)'
;TLKTIQTGEQGLPINKVLVEEGLDIANELYLSVLVDRSSKRIVFMGSSEGGMDIEEVAANTPEKIISVKVDPAAGLQPYQCRQMGFGMGLDKVLVGQLTKVMSGLYQLFLAEDCSLLEINPLIVTGNGQILALDGKLNLDDNALYRHPDLAELRDPSQEDEREHTAHEIGLNYVALDGNIGCMVNGAGLAMATMDIIKLHGGEPA
;
A
#
# COMPACT_ATOMS: atom_id res chain seq x y z
N THR A 1 2.46 -10.92 19.96
CA THR A 1 2.04 -10.55 18.59
C THR A 1 1.29 -9.24 18.64
N LEU A 2 1.34 -8.45 17.57
CA LEU A 2 0.55 -7.23 17.42
C LEU A 2 -0.72 -7.56 16.65
N LYS A 3 -1.88 -7.14 17.18
CA LYS A 3 -3.19 -7.31 16.53
C LYS A 3 -3.73 -5.95 16.12
N THR A 4 -3.94 -5.77 14.82
CA THR A 4 -4.56 -4.60 14.19
C THR A 4 -5.55 -5.08 13.13
N ILE A 5 -6.30 -4.14 12.53
CA ILE A 5 -7.14 -4.42 11.37
C ILE A 5 -6.31 -5.04 10.22
N GLN A 6 -5.07 -4.62 10.07
CA GLN A 6 -4.17 -5.08 9.00
C GLN A 6 -3.54 -6.45 9.27
N THR A 7 -3.34 -6.83 10.53
CA THR A 7 -2.70 -8.11 10.90
C THR A 7 -3.71 -9.21 11.27
N GLY A 8 -5.01 -8.89 11.30
CA GLY A 8 -6.08 -9.80 11.67
C GLY A 8 -6.01 -10.31 13.11
N GLU A 9 -6.86 -11.29 13.42
CA GLU A 9 -7.02 -11.84 14.78
C GLU A 9 -5.81 -12.64 15.27
N GLN A 10 -5.06 -13.29 14.37
CA GLN A 10 -3.86 -14.03 14.73
C GLN A 10 -2.74 -13.07 15.16
N GLY A 11 -2.65 -11.92 14.49
CA GLY A 11 -1.62 -10.92 14.72
C GLY A 11 -0.23 -11.39 14.25
N LEU A 12 0.72 -10.45 14.19
CA LEU A 12 2.08 -10.72 13.72
C LEU A 12 3.11 -10.67 14.85
N PRO A 13 4.22 -11.43 14.80
CA PRO A 13 5.26 -11.39 15.83
C PRO A 13 6.00 -10.04 15.83
N ILE A 14 6.32 -9.54 17.03
CA ILE A 14 7.05 -8.28 17.21
C ILE A 14 8.50 -8.62 17.54
N ASN A 15 9.35 -8.62 16.51
CA ASN A 15 10.77 -8.98 16.64
C ASN A 15 11.68 -7.75 16.78
N LYS A 16 11.20 -6.57 16.36
CA LYS A 16 11.94 -5.31 16.36
C LYS A 16 11.01 -4.18 16.80
N VAL A 17 11.61 -3.13 17.35
CA VAL A 17 10.94 -1.87 17.66
C VAL A 17 11.75 -0.74 17.05
N LEU A 18 11.06 0.21 16.43
CA LEU A 18 11.65 1.45 15.92
C LEU A 18 11.45 2.53 16.99
N VAL A 19 12.52 3.23 17.36
CA VAL A 19 12.49 4.29 18.37
C VAL A 19 12.86 5.59 17.68
N GLU A 20 11.93 6.54 17.71
CA GLU A 20 12.01 7.80 16.96
C GLU A 20 11.81 9.00 17.88
N GLU A 21 12.09 10.20 17.37
CA GLU A 21 11.77 11.44 18.06
C GLU A 21 10.25 11.72 18.03
N GLY A 22 9.75 12.42 19.05
CA GLY A 22 8.38 12.93 19.03
C GLY A 22 8.29 14.18 18.16
N LEU A 23 7.36 14.18 17.21
CA LEU A 23 7.12 15.32 16.31
C LEU A 23 5.89 16.13 16.74
N ASP A 24 5.96 17.45 16.57
CA ASP A 24 4.85 18.37 16.84
C ASP A 24 3.90 18.42 15.63
N ILE A 25 2.82 17.63 15.67
CA ILE A 25 1.89 17.44 14.55
C ILE A 25 0.81 18.52 14.56
N ALA A 26 0.78 19.36 13.52
CA ALA A 26 -0.27 20.35 13.32
C ALA A 26 -1.43 19.83 12.46
N ASN A 27 -1.13 19.05 11.42
CA ASN A 27 -2.14 18.39 10.58
C ASN A 27 -1.64 17.01 10.12
N GLU A 28 -2.58 16.10 9.88
CA GLU A 28 -2.33 14.78 9.30
C GLU A 28 -2.98 14.71 7.92
N LEU A 29 -2.21 14.33 6.91
CA LEU A 29 -2.66 14.15 5.53
C LEU A 29 -2.46 12.70 5.12
N TYR A 30 -3.15 12.30 4.06
CA TYR A 30 -2.93 11.04 3.39
C TYR A 30 -2.27 11.28 2.03
N LEU A 31 -1.26 10.47 1.66
CA LEU A 31 -0.68 10.47 0.32
C LEU A 31 -0.29 9.05 -0.09
N SER A 32 -0.74 8.61 -1.25
CA SER A 32 -0.30 7.34 -1.84
C SER A 32 -0.06 7.45 -3.34
N VAL A 33 0.67 6.47 -3.85
CA VAL A 33 0.90 6.24 -5.27
C VAL A 33 0.76 4.74 -5.56
N LEU A 34 0.00 4.41 -6.59
CA LEU A 34 -0.25 3.02 -6.99
C LEU A 34 -0.46 2.90 -8.50
N VAL A 35 -0.43 1.66 -9.00
CA VAL A 35 -0.87 1.35 -10.37
C VAL A 35 -2.38 1.13 -10.38
N ASP A 36 -3.13 2.10 -10.91
CA ASP A 36 -4.57 1.94 -11.14
C ASP A 36 -4.80 1.04 -12.36
N ARG A 37 -5.40 -0.14 -12.13
CA ARG A 37 -5.71 -1.12 -13.17
C ARG A 37 -6.75 -0.61 -14.17
N SER A 38 -7.66 0.28 -13.74
CA SER A 38 -8.73 0.80 -14.60
C SER A 38 -8.17 1.74 -15.66
N SER A 39 -7.43 2.76 -15.24
CA SER A 39 -6.79 3.70 -16.16
C SER A 39 -5.47 3.19 -16.75
N LYS A 40 -4.89 2.13 -16.19
CA LYS A 40 -3.58 1.57 -16.56
C LYS A 40 -2.49 2.64 -16.42
N ARG A 41 -2.53 3.38 -15.32
CA ARG A 41 -1.62 4.49 -15.02
C ARG A 41 -1.15 4.42 -13.59
N ILE A 42 0.01 5.01 -13.35
CA ILE A 42 0.41 5.38 -11.99
C ILE A 42 -0.49 6.55 -11.56
N VAL A 43 -1.11 6.42 -10.39
CA VAL A 43 -2.03 7.41 -9.85
C VAL A 43 -1.56 7.78 -8.46
N PHE A 44 -1.43 9.08 -8.23
CA PHE A 44 -1.33 9.63 -6.88
C PHE A 44 -2.72 9.86 -6.31
N MET A 45 -2.94 9.45 -5.08
CA MET A 45 -4.13 9.78 -4.29
C MET A 45 -3.71 10.57 -3.06
N GLY A 46 -4.47 11.58 -2.67
CA GLY A 46 -4.21 12.35 -1.46
C GLY A 46 -5.48 12.85 -0.82
N SER A 47 -5.46 13.08 0.49
CA SER A 47 -6.59 13.61 1.24
C SER A 47 -6.11 14.47 2.42
N SER A 48 -6.96 15.43 2.82
CA SER A 48 -6.79 16.17 4.07
C SER A 48 -7.17 15.34 5.31
N GLU A 49 -7.76 14.16 5.13
CA GLU A 49 -8.11 13.23 6.21
C GLU A 49 -7.01 12.18 6.38
N GLY A 50 -5.84 12.59 6.89
CA GLY A 50 -4.79 11.65 7.29
C GLY A 50 -5.08 10.98 8.64
N GLY A 51 -4.34 9.92 8.96
CA GLY A 51 -4.47 9.18 10.23
C GLY A 51 -5.72 8.30 10.33
N MET A 52 -6.51 8.22 9.25
CA MET A 52 -7.69 7.39 9.11
C MET A 52 -7.51 6.32 8.03
N ASP A 53 -8.37 5.32 8.07
CA ASP A 53 -8.51 4.33 7.01
C ASP A 53 -9.03 5.02 5.72
N ILE A 54 -8.27 4.92 4.64
CA ILE A 54 -8.58 5.64 3.40
C ILE A 54 -9.78 5.03 2.67
N GLU A 55 -10.05 3.74 2.85
CA GLU A 55 -11.22 3.06 2.32
C GLU A 55 -12.50 3.60 2.96
N GLU A 56 -12.48 3.93 4.25
CA GLU A 56 -13.59 4.60 4.93
C GLU A 56 -13.84 6.00 4.36
N VAL A 57 -12.79 6.78 4.13
CA VAL A 57 -12.89 8.11 3.51
C VAL A 57 -13.44 7.99 2.08
N ALA A 58 -13.02 6.99 1.32
CA ALA A 58 -13.51 6.74 -0.03
C ALA A 58 -15.00 6.36 -0.07
N ALA A 59 -15.49 5.62 0.94
CA ALA A 59 -16.89 5.22 1.03
C ALA A 59 -17.80 6.37 1.50
N ASN A 60 -17.36 7.15 2.48
CA ASN A 60 -18.19 8.14 3.16
C ASN A 60 -18.06 9.56 2.59
N THR A 61 -16.85 9.96 2.20
CA THR A 61 -16.54 11.32 1.72
C THR A 61 -15.57 11.28 0.53
N PRO A 62 -15.97 10.65 -0.61
CA PRO A 62 -15.10 10.48 -1.77
C PRO A 62 -14.59 11.79 -2.37
N GLU A 63 -15.31 12.90 -2.18
CA GLU A 63 -14.92 14.24 -2.63
C GLU A 63 -13.66 14.79 -1.94
N LYS A 64 -13.29 14.23 -0.77
CA LYS A 64 -12.06 14.59 -0.07
C LYS A 64 -10.82 13.87 -0.63
N ILE A 65 -11.00 12.97 -1.59
CA ILE A 65 -9.89 12.25 -2.24
C ILE A 65 -9.54 12.96 -3.54
N ILE A 66 -8.34 13.49 -3.59
CA ILE A 66 -7.77 14.10 -4.78
C ILE A 66 -6.93 13.05 -5.49
N SER A 67 -7.24 12.81 -6.77
CA SER A 67 -6.50 11.85 -7.59
C SER A 67 -5.82 12.53 -8.76
N VAL A 68 -4.56 12.17 -9.02
CA VAL A 68 -3.80 12.69 -10.16
C VAL A 68 -3.13 11.54 -10.91
N LYS A 69 -3.45 11.42 -12.20
CA LYS A 69 -2.95 10.35 -13.08
C LYS A 69 -1.68 10.79 -13.78
N VAL A 70 -0.62 10.01 -13.68
CA VAL A 70 0.67 10.31 -14.30
C VAL A 70 0.73 9.74 -15.71
N ASP A 71 1.10 10.58 -16.67
CA ASP A 71 1.36 10.11 -18.03
C ASP A 71 2.73 9.40 -18.08
N PRO A 72 2.83 8.18 -18.66
CA PRO A 72 4.09 7.44 -18.65
C PRO A 72 5.22 8.10 -19.45
N ALA A 73 4.90 8.89 -20.48
CA ALA A 73 5.90 9.55 -21.32
C ALA A 73 6.34 10.88 -20.71
N ALA A 74 5.41 11.65 -20.13
CA ALA A 74 5.73 12.92 -19.49
C ALA A 74 6.28 12.76 -18.06
N GLY A 75 5.93 11.68 -17.36
CA GLY A 75 6.21 11.51 -15.93
C GLY A 75 5.39 12.47 -15.05
N LEU A 76 5.65 12.46 -13.74
CA LEU A 76 4.99 13.36 -12.79
C LEU A 76 5.40 14.81 -13.06
N GLN A 77 4.40 15.68 -13.28
CA GLN A 77 4.62 17.08 -13.61
C GLN A 77 4.34 18.01 -12.43
N PRO A 78 5.06 19.15 -12.29
CA PRO A 78 4.85 20.06 -11.16
C PRO A 78 3.43 20.61 -11.01
N TYR A 79 2.66 20.71 -12.10
CA TYR A 79 1.26 21.15 -12.01
C TYR A 79 0.36 20.13 -11.31
N GLN A 80 0.69 18.84 -11.42
CA GLN A 80 -0.01 17.74 -10.77
C GLN A 80 0.19 17.80 -9.26
N CYS A 81 1.42 18.09 -8.82
CA CYS A 81 1.71 18.31 -7.40
C CYS A 81 0.96 19.53 -6.84
N ARG A 82 0.85 20.61 -7.62
CA ARG A 82 0.04 21.78 -7.23
C ARG A 82 -1.45 21.45 -7.15
N GLN A 83 -1.98 20.69 -8.11
CA GLN A 83 -3.36 20.23 -8.08
C GLN A 83 -3.64 19.40 -6.82
N MET A 84 -2.73 18.48 -6.47
CA MET A 84 -2.81 17.69 -5.25
C MET A 84 -2.79 18.58 -3.99
N GLY A 85 -1.76 19.42 -3.86
CA GLY A 85 -1.57 20.24 -2.66
C GLY A 85 -2.71 21.23 -2.42
N PHE A 86 -3.13 21.98 -3.44
CA PHE A 86 -4.26 22.89 -3.30
C PHE A 86 -5.60 22.16 -3.13
N GLY A 87 -5.74 20.97 -3.74
CA GLY A 87 -6.92 20.12 -3.54
C GLY A 87 -7.06 19.62 -2.11
N MET A 88 -5.93 19.37 -1.42
CA MET A 88 -5.89 19.03 0.02
C MET A 88 -5.93 20.27 0.94
N GLY A 89 -6.10 21.48 0.39
CA GLY A 89 -6.19 22.71 1.18
C GLY A 89 -4.85 23.29 1.67
N LEU A 90 -3.73 22.86 1.11
CA LEU A 90 -2.40 23.36 1.50
C LEU A 90 -2.11 24.75 0.93
N ASP A 91 -1.36 25.55 1.69
CA ASP A 91 -0.86 26.84 1.21
C ASP A 91 0.29 26.68 0.19
N LYS A 92 0.68 27.81 -0.44
CA LYS A 92 1.73 27.84 -1.47
C LYS A 92 3.09 27.31 -0.99
N VAL A 93 3.45 27.55 0.27
CA VAL A 93 4.73 27.11 0.85
C VAL A 93 4.72 25.60 1.03
N LEU A 94 3.65 25.06 1.61
CA LEU A 94 3.44 23.63 1.80
C LEU A 94 3.32 22.88 0.47
N VAL A 95 2.64 23.46 -0.53
CA VAL A 95 2.60 22.89 -1.89
C VAL A 95 4.01 22.77 -2.50
N GLY A 96 4.90 23.74 -2.23
CA GLY A 96 6.30 23.66 -2.65
C GLY A 96 7.04 22.48 -2.02
N GLN A 97 6.78 22.19 -0.75
CA GLN A 97 7.36 21.03 -0.05
C GLN A 97 6.75 19.71 -0.54
N LEU A 98 5.42 19.65 -0.68
CA LEU A 98 4.71 18.49 -1.19
C LEU A 98 5.19 18.12 -2.60
N THR A 99 5.49 19.12 -3.44
CA THR A 99 6.04 18.88 -4.78
C THR A 99 7.35 18.09 -4.72
N LYS A 100 8.22 18.38 -3.75
CA LYS A 100 9.47 17.62 -3.55
C LYS A 100 9.20 16.20 -3.07
N VAL A 101 8.29 16.04 -2.10
CA VAL A 101 7.87 14.73 -1.59
C VAL A 101 7.30 13.87 -2.73
N MET A 102 6.25 14.32 -3.41
CA MET A 102 5.65 13.58 -4.52
C MET A 102 6.64 13.24 -5.63
N SER A 103 7.57 14.14 -5.95
CA SER A 103 8.62 13.87 -6.94
C SER A 103 9.57 12.76 -6.46
N GLY A 104 9.98 12.79 -5.20
CA GLY A 104 10.80 11.74 -4.58
C GLY A 104 10.08 10.40 -4.57
N LEU A 105 8.81 10.37 -4.15
CA LEU A 105 7.99 9.15 -4.13
C LEU A 105 7.77 8.59 -5.54
N TYR A 106 7.58 9.43 -6.54
CA TYR A 106 7.45 8.97 -7.92
C TYR A 106 8.75 8.32 -8.42
N GLN A 107 9.90 8.92 -8.12
CA GLN A 107 11.20 8.32 -8.48
C GLN A 107 11.43 7.01 -7.74
N LEU A 108 11.15 6.96 -6.43
CA LEU A 108 11.24 5.75 -5.62
C LEU A 108 10.32 4.64 -6.16
N PHE A 109 9.07 4.97 -6.46
CA PHE A 109 8.08 4.04 -6.99
C PHE A 109 8.53 3.38 -8.29
N LEU A 110 9.19 4.15 -9.18
CA LEU A 110 9.72 3.62 -10.43
C LEU A 110 11.04 2.87 -10.23
N ALA A 111 11.93 3.37 -9.37
CA ALA A 111 13.26 2.80 -9.17
C ALA A 111 13.20 1.42 -8.52
N GLU A 112 12.32 1.26 -7.53
CA GLU A 112 12.20 0.04 -6.72
C GLU A 112 11.06 -0.88 -7.17
N ASP A 113 10.43 -0.59 -8.32
CA ASP A 113 9.27 -1.33 -8.83
C ASP A 113 8.15 -1.53 -7.80
N CYS A 114 7.76 -0.44 -7.14
CA CYS A 114 6.65 -0.49 -6.20
C CYS A 114 5.33 -0.78 -6.92
N SER A 115 4.47 -1.58 -6.30
CA SER A 115 3.06 -1.75 -6.68
C SER A 115 2.13 -0.79 -5.93
N LEU A 116 2.51 -0.42 -4.70
CA LEU A 116 1.87 0.57 -3.84
C LEU A 116 2.94 1.26 -2.99
N LEU A 117 2.82 2.58 -2.83
CA LEU A 117 3.47 3.31 -1.75
C LEU A 117 2.41 4.18 -1.09
N GLU A 118 2.31 4.09 0.23
CA GLU A 118 1.38 4.85 1.05
C GLU A 118 2.14 5.54 2.18
N ILE A 119 1.81 6.80 2.44
CA ILE A 119 2.25 7.56 3.60
C ILE A 119 1.00 7.98 4.35
N ASN A 120 0.83 7.41 5.54
CA ASN A 120 -0.34 7.66 6.37
C ASN A 120 0.02 7.58 7.87
N PRO A 121 0.23 8.73 8.56
CA PRO A 121 0.03 10.08 8.07
C PRO A 121 1.28 10.69 7.41
N LEU A 122 1.03 11.51 6.37
CA LEU A 122 1.93 12.56 5.93
C LEU A 122 1.62 13.81 6.76
N ILE A 123 2.51 14.18 7.68
CA ILE A 123 2.22 15.24 8.64
C ILE A 123 2.67 16.62 8.14
N VAL A 124 1.95 17.65 8.58
CA VAL A 124 2.44 19.02 8.65
C VAL A 124 2.80 19.30 10.10
N THR A 125 4.04 19.67 10.36
CA THR A 125 4.50 20.00 11.71
C THR A 125 4.08 21.41 12.13
N GLY A 126 4.14 21.71 13.44
CA GLY A 126 3.86 23.05 13.98
C GLY A 126 4.76 24.17 13.43
N ASN A 127 5.94 23.83 12.93
CA ASN A 127 6.85 24.76 12.24
C ASN A 127 6.64 24.83 10.70
N GLY A 128 5.59 24.19 10.18
CA GLY A 128 5.20 24.27 8.77
C GLY A 128 6.05 23.41 7.82
N GLN A 129 6.50 22.24 8.27
CA GLN A 129 7.24 21.28 7.45
C GLN A 129 6.38 20.05 7.13
N ILE A 130 6.53 19.53 5.91
CA ILE A 130 5.91 18.25 5.51
C ILE A 130 6.88 17.11 5.77
N LEU A 131 6.44 16.10 6.53
CA LEU A 131 7.23 14.91 6.86
C LEU A 131 6.36 13.65 6.74
N ALA A 132 6.97 12.54 6.33
CA ALA A 132 6.35 11.22 6.38
C ALA A 132 6.51 10.68 7.80
N LEU A 133 5.41 10.51 8.53
CA LEU A 133 5.46 9.93 9.89
C LEU A 133 5.41 8.41 9.84
N ASP A 134 4.59 7.85 8.96
CA ASP A 134 4.51 6.41 8.72
C ASP A 134 4.35 6.14 7.23
N GLY A 135 4.88 5.00 6.78
CA GLY A 135 4.96 4.65 5.37
C GLY A 135 4.91 3.15 5.14
N LYS A 136 4.12 2.75 4.15
CA LYS A 136 3.99 1.38 3.68
C LYS A 136 4.33 1.28 2.21
N LEU A 137 5.22 0.36 1.87
CA LEU A 137 5.60 0.06 0.50
C LEU A 137 5.25 -1.40 0.21
N ASN A 138 4.56 -1.64 -0.89
CA ASN A 138 4.46 -2.96 -1.50
C ASN A 138 5.25 -2.94 -2.80
N LEU A 139 6.07 -3.96 -3.01
CA LEU A 139 6.85 -4.15 -4.23
C LEU A 139 6.07 -5.01 -5.22
N ASP A 140 6.47 -5.02 -6.49
CA ASP A 140 6.05 -6.04 -7.46
C ASP A 140 6.97 -7.25 -7.33
N ASP A 141 6.44 -8.36 -6.82
CA ASP A 141 7.20 -9.62 -6.65
C ASP A 141 7.82 -10.10 -7.97
N ASN A 142 7.19 -9.79 -9.12
CA ASN A 142 7.72 -10.15 -10.44
C ASN A 142 8.97 -9.35 -10.82
N ALA A 143 9.28 -8.26 -10.13
CA ALA A 143 10.45 -7.42 -10.35
C ALA A 143 11.58 -7.72 -9.35
N LEU A 144 11.36 -8.49 -8.29
CA LEU A 144 12.38 -8.75 -7.26
C LEU A 144 13.68 -9.39 -7.80
N TYR A 145 13.62 -10.11 -8.92
CA TYR A 145 14.81 -10.70 -9.54
C TYR A 145 15.88 -9.66 -9.94
N ARG A 146 15.50 -8.38 -10.12
CA ARG A 146 16.41 -7.28 -10.43
C ARG A 146 16.70 -6.35 -9.23
N HIS A 147 16.16 -6.67 -8.05
CA HIS A 147 16.34 -5.94 -6.78
C HIS A 147 16.81 -6.89 -5.67
N PRO A 148 18.04 -7.43 -5.76
CA PRO A 148 18.52 -8.44 -4.82
C PRO A 148 18.61 -7.92 -3.38
N ASP A 149 18.94 -6.65 -3.20
CA ASP A 149 18.98 -5.96 -1.91
C ASP A 149 17.59 -5.86 -1.27
N LEU A 150 16.53 -5.61 -2.05
CA LEU A 150 15.16 -5.63 -1.54
C LEU A 150 14.68 -7.05 -1.24
N ALA A 151 15.07 -8.03 -2.06
CA ALA A 151 14.73 -9.43 -1.82
C ALA A 151 15.31 -9.95 -0.49
N GLU A 152 16.50 -9.47 -0.10
CA GLU A 152 17.14 -9.78 1.20
C GLU A 152 16.39 -9.17 2.40
N LEU A 153 15.54 -8.16 2.19
CA LEU A 153 14.73 -7.55 3.26
C LEU A 153 13.47 -8.35 3.62
N ARG A 154 13.14 -9.40 2.84
CA ARG A 154 11.97 -10.24 3.12
C ARG A 154 12.08 -10.85 4.52
N ASP A 155 11.00 -10.72 5.30
CA ASP A 155 10.89 -11.28 6.66
C ASP A 155 9.85 -12.40 6.69
N PRO A 156 10.25 -13.68 6.53
CA PRO A 156 9.33 -14.82 6.57
C PRO A 156 8.53 -14.94 7.87
N SER A 157 8.99 -14.34 8.98
CA SER A 157 8.25 -14.37 10.25
C SER A 157 6.95 -13.58 10.20
N GLN A 158 6.77 -12.71 9.20
CA GLN A 158 5.56 -11.93 8.98
C GLN A 158 4.58 -12.62 8.01
N GLU A 159 4.94 -13.80 7.47
CA GLU A 159 4.14 -14.58 6.52
C GLU A 159 3.48 -15.79 7.21
N ASP A 160 2.42 -16.35 6.62
CA ASP A 160 1.95 -17.68 7.04
C ASP A 160 2.99 -18.73 6.66
N GLU A 161 3.44 -19.53 7.63
CA GLU A 161 4.47 -20.57 7.42
C GLU A 161 4.13 -21.53 6.28
N ARG A 162 2.84 -21.82 6.07
CA ARG A 162 2.37 -22.73 5.01
C ARG A 162 2.47 -22.08 3.64
N GLU A 163 2.09 -20.81 3.53
CA GLU A 163 2.20 -20.04 2.29
C GLU A 163 3.67 -19.85 1.90
N HIS A 164 4.52 -19.52 2.88
CA HIS A 164 5.96 -19.41 2.70
C HIS A 164 6.57 -20.72 2.17
N THR A 165 6.30 -21.84 2.85
CA THR A 165 6.80 -23.17 2.45
C THR A 165 6.33 -23.55 1.04
N ALA A 166 5.07 -23.26 0.71
CA ALA A 166 4.53 -23.51 -0.62
C ALA A 166 5.26 -22.67 -1.69
N HIS A 167 5.51 -21.39 -1.40
CA HIS A 167 6.23 -20.49 -2.29
C HIS A 167 7.65 -20.99 -2.59
N GLU A 168 8.38 -21.51 -1.59
CA GLU A 168 9.74 -22.06 -1.79
C GLU A 168 9.79 -23.24 -2.78
N ILE A 169 8.72 -24.03 -2.86
CA ILE A 169 8.61 -25.16 -3.80
C ILE A 169 7.85 -24.80 -5.10
N GLY A 170 7.59 -23.51 -5.33
CA GLY A 170 6.94 -23.00 -6.54
C GLY A 170 5.43 -23.28 -6.61
N LEU A 171 4.77 -23.45 -5.46
CA LEU A 171 3.33 -23.58 -5.35
C LEU A 171 2.71 -22.27 -4.86
N ASN A 172 1.53 -21.95 -5.38
CA ASN A 172 0.67 -20.90 -4.81
C ASN A 172 -0.30 -21.57 -3.84
N TYR A 173 -0.18 -21.25 -2.56
CA TYR A 173 -1.05 -21.74 -1.49
C TYR A 173 -1.68 -20.53 -0.78
N VAL A 174 -2.95 -20.65 -0.42
CA VAL A 174 -3.68 -19.66 0.38
C VAL A 174 -4.49 -20.43 1.40
N ALA A 175 -4.35 -20.10 2.67
CA ALA A 175 -5.09 -20.78 3.73
C ALA A 175 -6.51 -20.20 3.89
N LEU A 176 -7.49 -21.08 4.07
CA LEU A 176 -8.87 -20.73 4.43
C LEU A 176 -9.32 -21.50 5.68
N ASP A 177 -10.39 -21.03 6.31
CA ASP A 177 -10.89 -21.58 7.58
C ASP A 177 -11.82 -22.81 7.42
N GLY A 178 -11.89 -23.39 6.22
CA GLY A 178 -12.78 -24.51 5.93
C GLY A 178 -12.23 -25.88 6.34
N ASN A 179 -12.83 -26.92 5.78
CA ASN A 179 -12.49 -28.33 6.04
C ASN A 179 -12.25 -29.19 4.78
N ILE A 180 -12.30 -28.59 3.59
CA ILE A 180 -12.07 -29.27 2.31
C ILE A 180 -10.87 -28.63 1.59
N GLY A 181 -9.72 -29.29 1.63
CA GLY A 181 -8.52 -28.86 0.91
C GLY A 181 -8.65 -29.06 -0.61
N CYS A 182 -8.14 -28.11 -1.39
CA CYS A 182 -8.17 -28.14 -2.85
C CYS A 182 -6.75 -28.16 -3.44
N MET A 183 -6.49 -29.04 -4.40
CA MET A 183 -5.26 -29.05 -5.20
C MET A 183 -5.63 -28.98 -6.67
N VAL A 184 -5.31 -27.85 -7.30
CA VAL A 184 -5.80 -27.51 -8.64
C VAL A 184 -4.70 -26.85 -9.46
N ASN A 185 -4.67 -27.11 -10.76
CA ASN A 185 -3.78 -26.43 -11.70
C ASN A 185 -4.42 -25.16 -12.26
N GLY A 186 -3.80 -24.01 -11.98
CA GLY A 186 -4.20 -22.70 -12.49
C GLY A 186 -5.16 -21.94 -11.56
N ALA A 187 -4.86 -20.65 -11.33
CA ALA A 187 -5.58 -19.82 -10.36
C ALA A 187 -7.09 -19.70 -10.66
N GLY A 188 -7.46 -19.54 -11.94
CA GLY A 188 -8.87 -19.44 -12.34
C GLY A 188 -9.68 -20.71 -12.03
N LEU A 189 -9.08 -21.89 -12.26
CA LEU A 189 -9.74 -23.17 -11.96
C LEU A 189 -9.78 -23.42 -10.45
N ALA A 190 -8.73 -23.01 -9.71
CA ALA A 190 -8.71 -23.10 -8.25
C ALA A 190 -9.85 -22.30 -7.63
N MET A 191 -10.04 -21.04 -8.03
CA MET A 191 -11.16 -20.21 -7.58
C MET A 191 -12.52 -20.82 -7.92
N ALA A 192 -12.73 -21.25 -9.17
CA ALA A 192 -13.98 -21.91 -9.57
C ALA A 192 -14.27 -23.20 -8.78
N THR A 193 -13.21 -23.94 -8.39
CA THR A 193 -13.33 -25.16 -7.59
C THR A 193 -13.75 -24.83 -6.15
N MET A 194 -13.17 -23.79 -5.55
CA MET A 194 -13.58 -23.32 -4.21
C MET A 194 -15.03 -22.83 -4.23
N ASP A 195 -15.40 -22.06 -5.26
CA ASP A 195 -16.77 -21.53 -5.42
C ASP A 195 -17.81 -22.64 -5.56
N ILE A 196 -17.55 -23.68 -6.37
CA ILE A 196 -18.50 -24.78 -6.56
C ILE A 196 -18.63 -25.64 -5.29
N ILE A 197 -17.55 -25.82 -4.51
CA ILE A 197 -17.61 -26.49 -3.21
C ILE A 197 -18.52 -25.70 -2.26
N LYS A 198 -18.30 -24.38 -2.16
CA LYS A 198 -19.10 -23.50 -1.32
C LYS A 198 -20.57 -23.47 -1.74
N LEU A 199 -20.84 -23.42 -3.05
CA LEU A 199 -22.18 -23.47 -3.62
C LEU A 199 -22.95 -24.75 -3.23
N HIS A 200 -22.25 -25.87 -3.06
CA HIS A 200 -22.84 -27.15 -2.64
C HIS A 200 -22.75 -27.40 -1.13
N GLY A 201 -22.47 -26.35 -0.33
CA GLY A 201 -22.50 -26.40 1.12
C GLY A 201 -21.23 -26.94 1.79
N GLY A 202 -20.14 -27.11 1.05
CA GLY A 202 -18.82 -27.38 1.61
C GLY A 202 -18.09 -26.12 2.03
N GLU A 203 -17.03 -26.27 2.83
CA GLU A 203 -16.18 -25.16 3.27
C GLU A 203 -14.75 -25.38 2.77
N PRO A 204 -14.28 -24.66 1.73
CA PRO A 204 -12.89 -24.74 1.26
C PRO A 204 -11.88 -24.33 2.32
N ALA A 205 -10.78 -25.08 2.42
CA ALA A 205 -9.68 -24.91 3.38
C ALA A 205 -8.36 -24.54 2.72
#